data_AF-P94456-F1
#
_entry.id   AF-P94456-F1
#
_cell.length_a   1.000
_cell.length_b   1.000
_cell.length_c   1.000
_cell.angle_alpha   90.00
_cell.angle_beta   90.00
_cell.angle_gamma   90.00
#
_symmetry.space_group_name_H-M   'P 1'
#
loop_
_entity.id
_entity.type
_entity.pdbx_description
1 polymer ?
#
loop_
_entity_poly.entity_id
_entity_poly.type
_entity_poly.pdbx_seq_one_letter_code
_entity_poly.pdbx_strand_id
1 'polypeptide(L)'
;MSFRNIHYFLLLIVIAVPLGKYLYVAFFEKGKIDRFFSPIEAVIYRLSGIRSLEEMTWKSYCTALLIVNAALLGISYGLLRIQHYLPLNGAKVENMEPTLTFNTVVSFMTNTNLQ
;
A
#
# COMPACT_ATOMS: atom_id res chain seq x y z
N MET A 1 -16.49 -27.30 -16.72
CA MET A 1 -15.84 -26.64 -15.55
C MET A 1 -15.80 -27.64 -14.41
N SER A 2 -14.63 -27.92 -13.84
CA SER A 2 -14.53 -28.86 -12.70
C SER A 2 -15.30 -28.32 -11.49
N PHE A 3 -15.96 -29.19 -10.71
CA PHE A 3 -16.74 -28.84 -9.50
C PHE A 3 -15.94 -27.96 -8.52
N ARG A 4 -14.61 -28.19 -8.44
CA ARG A 4 -13.68 -27.38 -7.65
C ARG A 4 -13.66 -25.90 -8.06
N ASN A 5 -13.75 -25.60 -9.36
CA ASN A 5 -13.72 -24.22 -9.84
C ASN A 5 -15.00 -23.47 -9.46
N ILE A 6 -16.16 -24.14 -9.50
CA ILE A 6 -17.45 -23.55 -9.12
C ILE A 6 -17.42 -23.13 -7.65
N HIS A 7 -16.87 -23.97 -6.76
CA HIS A 7 -16.70 -23.64 -5.36
C HIS A 7 -15.82 -22.40 -5.14
N TYR A 8 -14.69 -22.27 -5.86
CA TYR A 8 -13.84 -21.08 -5.76
C TYR A 8 -14.56 -19.82 -6.23
N PHE A 9 -15.30 -19.86 -7.34
CA PHE A 9 -16.05 -18.70 -7.81
C PHE A 9 -17.16 -18.30 -6.84
N LEU A 10 -17.86 -19.27 -6.24
CA LEU A 10 -18.87 -18.98 -5.22
C LEU A 10 -18.25 -18.31 -3.99
N LEU A 11 -17.12 -18.81 -3.49
CA LEU A 11 -16.39 -18.18 -2.38
C LEU A 11 -15.93 -16.77 -2.73
N LEU A 12 -15.38 -16.57 -3.93
CA LEU A 12 -14.95 -15.25 -4.40
C LEU A 12 -16.12 -14.27 -4.43
N ILE A 13 -17.29 -14.66 -4.95
CA ILE A 13 -18.47 -13.79 -5.01
C ILE A 13 -18.97 -13.46 -3.60
N VAL A 14 -19.03 -14.46 -2.71
CA VAL A 14 -19.48 -14.29 -1.33
C VAL A 14 -18.60 -13.31 -0.55
N ILE A 15 -17.30 -13.23 -0.84
CA ILE A 15 -16.38 -12.27 -0.20
C ILE A 15 -16.37 -10.93 -0.93
N ALA A 16 -16.31 -10.95 -2.27
CA ALA A 16 -16.17 -9.74 -3.09
C ALA A 16 -17.40 -8.83 -3.00
N VAL A 17 -18.61 -9.37 -2.90
CA VAL A 17 -19.83 -8.57 -2.85
C VAL A 17 -19.93 -7.75 -1.55
N PRO A 18 -19.80 -8.34 -0.34
CA PRO A 18 -19.73 -7.58 0.90
C PRO A 18 -18.56 -6.58 0.93
N LEU A 19 -17.38 -6.99 0.45
CA LEU A 19 -16.21 -6.12 0.41
C LEU A 19 -16.42 -4.92 -0.52
N GLY A 20 -17.02 -5.13 -1.70
CA GLY A 20 -17.35 -4.06 -2.64
C GLY A 20 -18.37 -3.07 -2.04
N LYS A 21 -19.39 -3.56 -1.34
CA LYS A 21 -20.33 -2.70 -0.60
C LYS A 21 -19.64 -1.90 0.50
N TYR A 22 -18.71 -2.51 1.22
CA TYR A 22 -17.92 -1.82 2.24
C TYR A 22 -17.05 -0.72 1.63
N LEU A 23 -16.35 -0.99 0.53
CA LEU A 23 -15.54 0.01 -0.16
C LEU A 23 -16.41 1.18 -0.66
N TYR A 24 -17.60 0.89 -1.19
CA TYR A 24 -18.53 1.95 -1.60
C TYR A 24 -18.89 2.88 -0.44
N VAL A 25 -19.24 2.33 0.73
CA VAL A 25 -19.52 3.14 1.93
C VAL A 25 -18.27 3.90 2.35
N ALA A 26 -17.12 3.23 2.47
CA ALA A 26 -15.87 3.86 2.93
C ALA A 26 -15.39 5.02 2.04
N PHE A 27 -15.67 4.99 0.74
CA PHE A 27 -15.27 6.06 -0.19
C PHE A 27 -16.32 7.15 -0.38
N PHE A 28 -17.62 6.85 -0.27
CA PHE A 28 -18.69 7.78 -0.70
C PHE A 28 -19.70 8.15 0.38
N GLU A 29 -19.81 7.40 1.48
CA GLU A 29 -20.79 7.66 2.54
C GLU A 29 -20.10 7.79 3.90
N LYS A 30 -20.64 8.65 4.78
CA LYS A 30 -20.21 8.63 6.19
C LYS A 30 -20.81 7.43 6.91
N GLY A 31 -20.03 6.37 7.03
CA GLY A 31 -20.45 5.10 7.62
C GLY A 31 -20.49 5.12 9.15
N LYS A 32 -21.14 4.12 9.75
CA LYS A 32 -21.09 3.90 11.22
C LYS A 32 -19.67 3.60 11.71
N ILE A 33 -18.84 3.03 10.83
CA ILE A 33 -17.45 2.66 11.08
C ILE A 33 -16.60 3.92 11.27
N ASP A 34 -16.88 4.99 10.53
CA ASP A 34 -16.18 6.27 10.64
C ASP A 34 -16.25 6.84 12.05
N ARG A 35 -17.29 6.56 12.84
CA ARG A 35 -17.35 7.00 14.24
C ARG A 35 -16.20 6.45 15.08
N PHE A 36 -15.74 5.24 14.78
CA PHE A 36 -14.61 4.62 15.47
C PHE A 36 -13.26 5.02 14.86
N PHE A 37 -13.20 5.20 13.54
CA PHE A 37 -11.94 5.48 12.83
C PHE A 37 -11.63 6.98 12.71
N SER A 38 -12.63 7.86 12.75
CA SER A 38 -12.46 9.33 12.67
C SER A 38 -11.44 9.89 13.66
N PRO A 39 -11.39 9.48 14.94
CA PRO A 39 -10.34 9.95 15.85
C PRO A 39 -8.94 9.54 15.40
N ILE A 40 -8.80 8.33 14.86
CA ILE A 40 -7.54 7.79 14.37
C ILE A 40 -7.12 8.53 13.09
N GLU A 41 -8.06 8.71 12.15
CA GLU A 41 -7.85 9.50 10.93
C GLU A 41 -7.45 10.92 11.24
N ALA A 42 -8.11 11.59 12.20
CA ALA A 42 -7.76 12.94 12.61
C ALA A 42 -6.33 13.04 13.16
N VAL A 43 -5.87 12.04 13.92
CA VAL A 43 -4.48 11.97 14.39
C VAL A 43 -3.52 11.79 13.21
N ILE A 44 -3.82 10.87 12.28
CA ILE A 44 -2.99 10.63 11.10
C ILE A 44 -2.91 11.90 10.23
N TYR A 45 -4.04 12.55 9.92
CA TYR A 45 -4.07 13.78 9.14
C TYR A 45 -3.29 14.90 9.81
N ARG A 46 -3.42 15.05 11.13
CA ARG A 46 -2.65 16.04 11.89
C ARG A 46 -1.15 15.77 11.84
N LEU A 47 -0.72 14.51 12.00
CA LEU A 47 0.69 14.14 11.93
C LEU A 47 1.27 14.29 10.52
N SER A 48 0.46 14.01 9.49
CA SER A 48 0.83 14.19 8.09
C SER A 48 0.72 15.65 7.60
N GLY A 49 0.26 16.58 8.46
CA GLY A 49 0.09 17.99 8.11
C GLY A 49 -1.08 18.28 7.16
N ILE A 50 -2.00 17.33 6.98
CA ILE A 50 -3.19 17.46 6.14
C ILE A 50 -4.22 18.28 6.93
N ARG A 51 -4.47 19.53 6.49
CA ARG A 51 -5.35 20.49 7.18
C ARG A 51 -6.77 20.53 6.61
N SER A 52 -6.93 20.28 5.32
CA SER A 52 -8.23 20.12 4.67
C SER A 52 -8.18 18.91 3.75
N LEU A 53 -9.27 18.15 3.72
CA LEU A 53 -9.53 17.10 2.74
C LEU A 53 -10.09 17.72 1.46
N GLU A 54 -9.38 18.73 0.93
CA GLU A 54 -9.75 19.33 -0.34
C GLU A 54 -9.54 18.36 -1.49
N GLU A 55 -10.45 18.41 -2.46
CA GLU A 55 -10.32 17.61 -3.68
C GLU A 55 -9.06 18.00 -4.44
N MET A 56 -8.22 17.00 -4.73
CA MET A 56 -7.05 17.21 -5.56
C MET A 56 -7.44 17.25 -7.03
N THR A 57 -6.90 18.22 -7.77
CA THR A 57 -6.93 18.14 -9.24
C THR A 57 -6.18 16.89 -9.72
N TRP A 58 -6.52 16.38 -10.90
CA TRP A 58 -5.84 15.21 -11.46
C TRP A 58 -4.31 15.39 -11.56
N LYS A 59 -3.84 16.61 -11.83
CA LYS A 59 -2.40 16.92 -11.89
C LYS A 59 -1.75 16.81 -10.51
N SER A 60 -2.40 17.38 -9.49
CA SER A 60 -1.94 17.31 -8.10
C SER A 60 -1.89 15.86 -7.63
N TYR A 61 -2.93 15.08 -7.94
CA TYR A 61 -3.00 13.66 -7.60
C TYR A 61 -1.89 12.84 -8.27
N CYS A 62 -1.70 12.97 -9.58
CA CYS A 62 -0.61 12.30 -10.30
C CYS A 62 0.77 12.69 -9.76
N THR A 63 0.97 13.97 -9.46
CA THR A 63 2.23 14.47 -8.90
C THR A 63 2.49 13.89 -7.51
N ALA A 64 1.48 13.90 -6.63
CA ALA A 64 1.57 13.33 -5.30
C ALA A 64 1.88 11.82 -5.37
N LEU A 65 1.21 11.09 -6.27
CA LEU A 65 1.45 9.67 -6.49
C LEU A 65 2.90 9.42 -6.91
N LEU A 66 3.42 10.16 -7.90
CA LEU A 66 4.80 10.02 -8.36
C LEU A 66 5.83 10.35 -7.28
N ILE A 67 5.63 11.44 -6.52
CA ILE A 67 6.53 11.85 -5.45
C ILE A 67 6.56 10.80 -4.34
N VAL A 68 5.40 10.31 -3.90
CA VAL A 68 5.31 9.29 -2.85
C VAL A 68 5.99 7.99 -3.31
N ASN A 69 5.72 7.53 -4.53
CA ASN A 69 6.37 6.34 -5.07
C ASN A 69 7.89 6.51 -5.21
N ALA A 70 8.36 7.68 -5.68
CA ALA A 70 9.79 7.98 -5.76
C ALA A 70 10.46 8.02 -4.38
N ALA A 71 9.80 8.60 -3.38
CA ALA A 71 10.29 8.62 -2.01
C ALA A 71 10.38 7.21 -1.42
N LEU A 72 9.33 6.38 -1.59
CA LEU A 72 9.32 5.00 -1.13
C LEU A 72 10.37 4.14 -1.86
N LEU A 73 10.62 4.39 -3.16
CA LEU A 73 11.71 3.78 -3.92
C LEU A 73 13.07 4.10 -3.28
N GLY A 74 13.33 5.37 -2.98
CA GLY A 74 14.57 5.79 -2.32
C GLY A 74 14.74 5.17 -0.94
N ILE A 75 13.69 5.19 -0.12
CA ILE A 75 13.69 4.60 1.23
C ILE A 75 14.00 3.10 1.17
N SER A 76 13.27 2.37 0.30
CA SER A 76 13.41 0.92 0.18
C SER A 76 14.78 0.52 -0.41
N TYR A 77 15.29 1.31 -1.36
CA TYR A 77 16.65 1.13 -1.89
C TYR A 77 17.68 1.30 -0.78
N GLY A 78 17.59 2.39 -0.01
CA GLY A 78 18.45 2.63 1.14
C GLY A 78 18.40 1.48 2.14
N LEU A 79 17.20 1.02 2.49
CA LEU A 79 16.96 -0.06 3.44
C LEU A 79 17.66 -1.37 3.02
N LEU A 80 17.54 -1.77 1.75
CA LEU A 80 18.20 -2.98 1.24
C LEU A 80 19.73 -2.84 1.08
N ARG A 81 20.22 -1.63 0.81
CA ARG A 81 21.67 -1.35 0.74
C ARG A 81 22.36 -1.35 2.10
N ILE A 82 21.61 -1.20 3.19
CA ILE A 82 22.14 -1.21 4.57
C ILE A 82 21.56 -2.35 5.41
N GLN A 83 20.82 -3.29 4.81
CA GLN A 83 20.08 -4.33 5.54
C GLN A 83 20.96 -5.14 6.48
N HIS A 84 22.25 -5.29 6.16
CA HIS A 84 23.22 -5.99 7.00
C HIS A 84 23.26 -5.42 8.42
N TYR A 85 23.18 -4.10 8.54
CA TYR A 85 23.28 -3.37 9.80
C TYR A 85 21.95 -3.23 10.55
N LEU A 86 20.84 -3.71 9.98
CA LEU A 86 19.54 -3.62 10.64
C LEU A 86 19.46 -4.58 11.83
N PRO A 87 18.88 -4.15 12.97
CA PRO A 87 18.83 -4.95 14.19
C PRO A 87 18.02 -6.25 14.05
N LEU A 88 17.11 -6.30 13.06
CA LEU A 88 16.27 -7.46 12.77
C LEU A 88 16.95 -8.49 11.82
N ASN A 89 18.25 -8.35 11.56
CA ASN A 89 19.00 -9.25 10.69
C ASN A 89 19.65 -10.42 11.46
N GLY A 90 18.83 -11.29 12.06
CA GLY A 90 19.31 -12.46 12.82
C GLY A 90 20.14 -13.45 11.97
N ALA A 91 19.86 -13.51 10.67
CA ALA A 91 20.57 -14.36 9.71
C ALA A 91 21.87 -13.75 9.17
N LYS A 92 22.20 -12.50 9.55
CA LYS A 92 23.39 -11.76 9.07
C LYS A 92 23.46 -11.70 7.53
N VAL A 93 22.31 -11.51 6.89
CA VAL A 93 22.22 -11.33 5.43
C VAL A 93 23.05 -10.11 5.03
N GLU A 94 23.91 -10.28 4.02
CA GLU A 94 24.73 -9.20 3.47
C GLU A 94 23.90 -8.18 2.69
N ASN A 95 24.46 -7.00 2.47
CA ASN A 95 23.79 -5.96 1.68
C ASN A 95 23.60 -6.40 0.23
N MET A 96 22.42 -6.11 -0.35
CA MET A 96 22.19 -6.42 -1.75
C MET A 96 23.07 -5.56 -2.66
N GLU A 97 23.58 -6.16 -3.74
CA GLU A 97 24.29 -5.45 -4.79
C GLU A 97 23.40 -4.35 -5.41
N PRO A 98 23.98 -3.23 -5.89
CA PRO A 98 23.22 -2.07 -6.37
C PRO A 98 22.15 -2.41 -7.42
N THR A 99 22.51 -3.24 -8.41
CA THR A 99 21.65 -3.59 -9.54
C THR A 99 20.50 -4.50 -9.12
N LEU A 100 20.77 -5.46 -8.23
CA LEU A 100 19.75 -6.33 -7.66
C LEU A 100 18.78 -5.50 -6.81
N THR A 101 19.32 -4.67 -5.92
CA THR A 101 18.52 -3.77 -5.09
C THR A 101 17.58 -2.91 -5.94
N PHE A 102 18.10 -2.31 -7.01
CA PHE A 102 17.29 -1.49 -7.91
C PHE A 102 16.16 -2.30 -8.55
N ASN A 103 16.45 -3.47 -9.11
CA ASN A 103 15.44 -4.35 -9.70
C ASN A 103 14.36 -4.73 -8.69
N THR A 104 14.77 -5.21 -7.51
CA THR A 104 13.85 -5.65 -6.46
C THR A 104 12.94 -4.51 -6.01
N VAL A 105 13.48 -3.33 -5.71
CA VAL A 105 12.66 -2.22 -5.22
C VAL A 105 11.71 -1.70 -6.30
N VAL A 106 12.16 -1.56 -7.56
CA VAL A 106 11.29 -1.16 -8.66
C VAL A 106 10.16 -2.18 -8.83
N SER A 107 10.50 -3.46 -8.84
CA SER A 107 9.56 -4.57 -8.94
C SER A 107 8.48 -4.56 -7.85
N PHE A 108 8.85 -4.30 -6.59
CA PHE A 108 7.89 -4.13 -5.50
C PHE A 108 7.04 -2.86 -5.69
N MET A 109 7.65 -1.72 -6.05
CA MET A 109 6.92 -0.46 -6.22
C MET A 109 5.90 -0.54 -7.35
N THR A 110 6.24 -1.20 -8.45
CA THR A 110 5.35 -1.39 -9.60
C THR A 110 4.36 -2.53 -9.41
N ASN A 111 4.30 -3.13 -8.21
CA ASN A 111 3.47 -4.31 -7.89
C ASN A 111 3.72 -5.51 -8.83
N THR A 112 4.91 -5.58 -9.45
CA THR A 112 5.31 -6.72 -10.28
C THR A 112 5.74 -7.89 -9.40
N ASN A 113 6.47 -7.60 -8.32
CA ASN A 113 7.04 -8.60 -7.41
C ASN A 113 7.82 -9.72 -8.13
N LEU A 114 8.54 -9.36 -9.18
CA LEU A 114 9.67 -10.11 -9.73
C LEU A 114 10.75 -10.27 -8.64
N GLN A 115 11.11 -11.51 -8.36
CA GLN A 115 12.11 -11.94 -7.38
C GLN A 115 13.17 -12.78 -8.07
#